data_AF-A0A938LDX3-F1
#
_entry.id   AF-A0A938LDX3-F1
#
_cell.length_a   1.000
_cell.length_b   1.000
_cell.length_c   1.000
_cell.angle_alpha   90.00
_cell.angle_beta   90.00
_cell.angle_gamma   90.00
#
_symmetry.space_group_name_H-M   'P 1'
#
loop_
_entity.id
_entity.type
_entity.pdbx_description
1 polymer ?
#
loop_
_entity_poly.entity_id
_entity_poly.type
_entity_poly.pdbx_seq_one_letter_code
_entity_poly.pdbx_strand_id
1 'polypeptide(L)' 'MSAKYETLLVSPRDAAKLLAVSTRKSWAMTFAKERGLPHVRCGRLVRYSVDDLRE' A
#
# COMPACT_ATOMS: atom_id res chain seq x y z
N MET A 1 -14.90 9.53 -23.32
CA MET A 1 -14.51 9.73 -21.90
C MET A 1 -14.35 8.35 -21.29
N SER A 2 -13.12 7.93 -20.96
CA SER A 2 -12.89 6.67 -20.26
C SER A 2 -13.36 6.82 -18.82
N ALA A 3 -14.23 5.93 -18.34
CA ALA A 3 -14.63 5.90 -16.94
C ALA A 3 -13.36 5.80 -16.08
N LYS A 4 -13.09 6.81 -15.25
CA LYS A 4 -11.99 6.75 -14.28
C LYS A 4 -12.44 5.79 -13.18
N TYR A 5 -12.01 4.53 -13.27
CA TYR A 5 -12.20 3.59 -12.17
C TYR A 5 -11.41 4.08 -10.97
N GLU A 6 -12.08 4.17 -9.82
CA GLU A 6 -11.44 4.52 -8.57
C GLU A 6 -10.46 3.40 -8.18
N THR A 7 -9.19 3.75 -7.99
CA THR A 7 -8.15 2.77 -7.69
C THR A 7 -8.32 2.26 -6.26
N LEU A 8 -8.83 1.04 -6.11
CA LEU A 8 -9.05 0.43 -4.79
C LEU A 8 -7.76 -0.07 -4.14
N LEU A 9 -6.84 -0.60 -4.95
CA LEU A 9 -5.61 -1.23 -4.48
C LEU A 9 -4.37 -0.63 -5.14
N VAL A 10 -3.38 -0.27 -4.34
CA VAL A 10 -2.13 0.36 -4.80
C VAL A 10 -0.91 -0.54 -4.63
N SER A 11 0.11 -0.30 -5.46
CA SER A 11 1.39 -1.00 -5.36
C SER A 11 2.22 -0.50 -4.16
N PRO A 12 3.28 -1.20 -3.74
CA PRO A 12 4.18 -0.71 -2.69
C PRO A 12 4.85 0.62 -3.02
N ARG A 13 5.10 0.88 -4.31
CA ARG A 13 5.67 2.15 -4.76
C ARG A 13 4.67 3.29 -4.61
N ASP A 14 3.39 3.03 -4.89
CA ASP A 14 2.34 4.04 -4.79
C ASP A 14 1.93 4.26 -3.33
N ALA A 15 1.87 3.20 -2.52
CA ALA A 15 1.69 3.29 -1.07
C ALA A 15 2.77 4.16 -0.42
N ALA A 16 4.03 4.00 -0.81
CA ALA A 16 5.12 4.84 -0.31
C ALA A 16 4.92 6.33 -0.63
N LYS A 17 4.38 6.66 -1.81
CA LYS A 17 4.05 8.05 -2.17
C LYS A 17 2.88 8.58 -1.35
N LEU A 18 1.82 7.78 -1.18
CA LEU A 18 0.64 8.17 -0.39
C LEU A 18 1.01 8.48 1.07
N LEU A 19 1.89 7.66 1.65
CA LEU A 19 2.39 7.84 3.02
C LEU A 19 3.55 8.84 3.14
N ALA A 20 4.00 9.45 2.03
CA ALA A 20 5.17 10.33 1.98
C ALA A 20 6.45 9.75 2.61
N VAL A 21 6.73 8.46 2.37
CA VAL A 21 7.92 7.75 2.84
C VAL A 21 8.71 7.14 1.70
N SER A 22 9.94 6.68 1.98
CA SER A 22 10.69 5.86 1.02
C SER A 22 10.04 4.48 0.86
N THR A 23 10.16 3.88 -0.33
CA THR A 23 9.68 2.51 -0.59
C THR A 23 10.26 1.49 0.39
N ARG A 24 11.54 1.65 0.75
CA ARG A 24 12.19 0.78 1.76
C ARG A 24 11.53 0.90 3.13
N LYS A 25 11.21 2.13 3.57
CA LYS A 25 10.52 2.36 4.84
C LYS A 25 9.11 1.81 4.80
N SER A 26 8.36 2.02 3.71
CA SER A 26 7.04 1.42 3.51
C SER A 26 7.09 -0.12 3.64
N TRP A 27 8.09 -0.77 3.05
CA TRP A 27 8.26 -2.21 3.15
C TRP A 27 8.60 -2.70 4.56
N ALA A 28 9.47 -1.97 5.26
CA ALA A 28 9.78 -2.26 6.67
C ALA A 28 8.54 -2.11 7.57
N MET A 29 7.69 -1.10 7.32
CA MET A 29 6.42 -0.92 8.03
C MET A 29 5.41 -2.01 7.69
N THR A 30 5.38 -2.51 6.46
CA THR A 30 4.45 -3.57 6.03
C THR A 30 4.66 -4.87 6.81
N PHE A 31 5.91 -5.24 7.06
CA PHE A 31 6.26 -6.48 7.76
C PHE A 31 6.77 -6.23 9.18
N ALA A 32 6.42 -5.08 9.77
CA ALA A 32 6.69 -4.83 11.17
C ALA A 32 5.95 -5.86 12.03
N LYS A 33 6.62 -6.39 13.06
CA LYS A 33 6.04 -7.38 13.97
C LYS A 33 4.86 -6.83 14.76
N GLU A 34 4.88 -5.54 15.05
CA GLU A 34 3.81 -4.81 15.74
C GLU A 34 3.25 -3.75 14.81
N ARG A 35 1.91 -3.73 14.67
CA ARG A 35 1.16 -2.77 13.85
C ARG A 35 1.74 -2.57 12.44
N GLY A 36 1.93 -3.67 11.71
CA GLY A 36 2.27 -3.61 10.30
C GLY A 36 1.15 -2.99 9.45
N LEU A 37 1.50 -2.40 8.30
CA LEU A 37 0.50 -1.86 7.38
C LEU A 37 -0.47 -2.97 6.90
N PRO A 38 -1.79 -2.72 6.91
CA PRO A 38 -2.76 -3.62 6.31
C PRO A 38 -2.43 -3.86 4.82
N HIS A 39 -2.39 -5.12 4.40
CA HIS A 39 -2.04 -5.47 3.03
C HIS A 39 -2.66 -6.78 2.57
N VAL A 40 -2.89 -6.87 1.26
CA VAL A 40 -3.28 -8.11 0.58
C VAL A 40 -2.04 -8.72 -0.06
N ARG A 41 -1.79 -10.01 0.22
CA ARG A 41 -0.65 -10.75 -0.32
C ARG A 41 -1.10 -11.95 -1.16
N CYS A 42 -0.56 -12.04 -2.36
CA CYS A 42 -0.68 -13.22 -3.23
C CYS A 42 0.71 -13.64 -3.70
N GLY A 43 1.31 -14.60 -2.99
CA GLY A 43 2.70 -15.00 -3.21
C GLY A 43 3.70 -13.85 -2.97
N ARG A 44 4.31 -13.34 -4.04
CA ARG A 44 5.25 -12.20 -4.02
C ARG A 44 4.57 -10.85 -4.28
N LEU A 45 3.30 -10.85 -4.68
CA LEU A 45 2.54 -9.63 -4.90
C LEU A 45 2.01 -9.11 -3.57
N VAL A 46 2.19 -7.82 -3.33
CA VAL A 46 1.61 -7.09 -2.19
C VAL A 46 0.87 -5.87 -2.70
N ARG A 47 -0.32 -5.65 -2.18
CA ARG A 47 -1.19 -4.50 -2.48
C ARG A 47 -1.75 -3.93 -1.19
N TYR A 48 -2.08 -2.65 -1.21
CA TYR A 48 -2.66 -1.92 -0.09
C TYR A 48 -3.98 -1.32 -0.51
N SER A 49 -4.99 -1.38 0.36
CA SER A 49 -6.19 -0.56 0.21
C SER A 49 -5.80 0.91 0.30
N VAL A 50 -6.41 1.77 -0.52
CA VAL A 50 -6.21 3.22 -0.37
C VAL A 50 -6.80 3.72 0.94
N ASP A 51 -7.92 3.14 1.38
CA ASP A 51 -8.60 3.57 2.60
C ASP A 51 -7.79 3.19 3.85
N ASP A 52 -7.23 1.98 3.90
CA ASP A 52 -6.37 1.54 5.02
C ASP A 52 -5.09 2.38 5.17
N LEU A 53 -4.67 3.10 4.13
CA LEU A 53 -3.49 3.98 4.16
C LEU A 53 -3.80 5.42 4.60
N ARG A 54 -5.07 5.78 4.73
CA ARG A 54 -5.52 7.13 5.11
C ARG A 54 -5.78 7.30 6.61
N GLU A 55 -5.97 6.20 7.34
CA GLU A 55 -6.17 6.18 8.80
C GLU A 55 -4.86 6.44 9.58
#